data_AF-A0AA86N205-F1
#
_entry.id   AF-A0AA86N205-F1
#
_cell.length_a   1.000
_cell.length_b   1.000
_cell.length_c   1.000
_cell.angle_alpha   90.00
_cell.angle_beta   90.00
_cell.angle_gamma   90.00
#
_symmetry.space_group_name_H-M   'P 1'
#
loop_
_entity.id
_entity.type
_entity.pdbx_description
1 polymer ?
#
loop_
_entity_poly.entity_id
_entity_poly.type
_entity_poly.pdbx_seq_one_letter_code
_entity_poly.pdbx_strand_id
1 'polypeptide(L)'
;MGKRMVGQAGMVLAVVMAATVWMGATVSWADSINVEGLPKEPAAYKAKVDEILAKVDQVIGKLKGDQKNFAVVADLMMTRDNVAREIYKVQNKPEGSKWGAEMRESVDDMLKLLAVQYEKATSL
;
A
#
# COMPACT_ATOMS: atom_id res chain seq x y z
N MET A 1 -64.09 -18.86 -9.14
CA MET A 1 -62.86 -19.61 -8.81
C MET A 1 -61.70 -18.95 -9.56
N GLY A 2 -60.61 -18.43 -8.99
CA GLY A 2 -60.16 -18.33 -7.61
C GLY A 2 -59.06 -17.26 -7.51
N LYS A 3 -58.90 -16.67 -6.32
CA LYS A 3 -57.77 -15.82 -5.92
C LYS A 3 -56.50 -16.66 -5.74
N ARG A 4 -55.34 -16.17 -6.23
CA ARG A 4 -53.97 -16.24 -5.64
C ARG A 4 -53.16 -15.18 -6.40
N MET A 5 -52.67 -14.05 -5.87
CA MET A 5 -51.82 -13.71 -4.71
C MET A 5 -50.41 -14.33 -4.71
N VAL A 6 -49.44 -13.41 -4.63
CA VAL A 6 -48.02 -13.50 -4.19
C VAL A 6 -46.96 -13.86 -5.24
N GLY A 7 -45.95 -12.98 -5.37
CA GLY A 7 -44.71 -13.20 -6.10
C GLY A 7 -43.79 -11.98 -6.12
N GLN A 8 -43.43 -11.47 -4.94
CA GLN A 8 -42.36 -10.49 -4.70
C GLN A 8 -40.99 -11.15 -4.95
N ALA A 9 -39.98 -10.32 -5.28
CA ALA A 9 -38.56 -10.64 -5.52
C ALA A 9 -38.29 -11.24 -6.91
N GLY A 10 -37.35 -10.73 -7.70
CA GLY A 10 -36.24 -9.83 -7.43
C GLY A 10 -35.12 -10.25 -8.38
N MET A 11 -34.49 -9.29 -9.07
CA MET A 11 -33.09 -9.37 -9.50
C MET A 11 -32.75 -8.11 -10.28
N VAL A 12 -32.11 -7.17 -9.60
CA VAL A 12 -31.28 -6.14 -10.23
C VAL A 12 -30.04 -6.87 -10.71
N LEU A 13 -29.96 -7.17 -12.01
CA LEU A 13 -28.75 -7.73 -12.60
C LEU A 13 -27.71 -6.62 -12.69
N ALA A 14 -26.67 -6.75 -11.85
CA ALA A 14 -25.57 -5.82 -11.73
C ALA A 14 -24.83 -5.66 -13.06
N VAL A 15 -24.83 -4.44 -13.59
CA VAL A 15 -23.87 -4.00 -14.60
C VAL A 15 -22.54 -3.81 -13.87
N VAL A 16 -21.69 -4.85 -13.89
CA VAL A 16 -20.29 -4.73 -13.48
C VAL A 16 -19.59 -3.94 -14.58
N MET A 17 -19.64 -2.61 -14.48
CA MET A 17 -18.75 -1.74 -15.24
C MET A 17 -17.34 -1.99 -14.72
N ALA A 18 -16.51 -2.57 -15.58
CA ALA A 18 -15.07 -2.51 -15.51
C ALA A 18 -14.65 -1.02 -15.49
N ALA A 19 -14.50 -0.47 -14.28
CA ALA A 19 -13.93 0.83 -14.10
C ALA A 19 -12.40 0.68 -14.15
N THR A 20 -11.88 0.74 -15.37
CA THR A 20 -10.50 1.15 -15.64
C THR A 20 -10.34 2.58 -15.13
N VAL A 21 -10.08 2.76 -13.83
CA VAL A 21 -9.82 4.09 -13.27
C VAL A 21 -8.31 4.36 -13.39
N TRP A 22 -7.90 4.69 -14.61
CA TRP A 22 -6.76 5.58 -14.82
C TRP A 22 -7.32 7.00 -14.88
N MET A 23 -7.53 7.61 -13.71
CA MET A 23 -7.84 9.04 -13.64
C MET A 23 -7.44 9.58 -12.26
N GLY A 24 -6.35 10.34 -12.26
CA GLY A 24 -6.09 11.44 -11.34
C GLY A 24 -6.26 11.14 -9.85
N ALA A 25 -5.31 10.42 -9.26
CA ALA A 25 -5.02 10.63 -7.85
C ALA A 25 -4.42 12.05 -7.71
N THR A 26 -5.30 13.03 -7.51
CA THR A 26 -4.94 14.30 -6.89
C THR A 26 -4.29 13.94 -5.56
N VAL A 27 -2.96 13.95 -5.52
CA VAL A 27 -2.19 13.74 -4.28
C VAL A 27 -2.60 14.86 -3.34
N SER A 28 -3.47 14.53 -2.40
CA SER A 28 -3.87 15.43 -1.34
C SER A 28 -2.69 15.51 -0.41
N TRP A 29 -2.21 16.71 -0.10
CA TRP A 29 -1.10 16.92 0.84
C TRP A 29 -1.44 16.52 2.30
N ALA A 30 -2.59 15.84 2.50
CA ALA A 30 -3.01 15.16 3.72
C ALA A 30 -2.75 13.63 3.69
N ASP A 31 -2.14 13.08 2.64
CA ASP A 31 -1.86 11.65 2.46
C ASP A 31 -0.72 11.17 3.37
N SER A 32 -0.96 10.99 4.67
CA SER A 32 -0.08 10.15 5.49
C SER A 32 -0.08 8.72 4.93
N ILE A 33 1.06 8.04 5.00
CA ILE A 33 1.10 6.62 4.67
C ILE A 33 0.61 5.83 5.89
N ASN A 34 -0.54 5.18 5.75
CA ASN A 34 -1.09 4.36 6.83
C ASN A 34 -0.36 3.01 6.88
N VAL A 35 0.37 2.80 7.98
CA VAL A 35 1.11 1.55 8.26
C VAL A 35 0.45 0.74 9.39
N GLU A 36 -0.70 1.19 9.91
CA GLU A 36 -1.49 0.47 10.90
C GLU A 36 -2.52 -0.46 10.24
N GLY A 37 -2.81 -1.58 10.90
CA GLY A 37 -3.88 -2.49 10.46
C GLY A 37 -3.59 -3.22 9.15
N LEU A 38 -2.31 -3.45 8.81
CA LEU A 38 -1.93 -4.12 7.57
C LEU A 38 -2.48 -5.56 7.49
N PRO A 39 -2.94 -6.01 6.30
CA PRO A 39 -3.55 -7.32 6.13
C PRO A 39 -2.66 -8.46 6.62
N LYS A 40 -3.26 -9.54 7.13
CA LYS A 40 -2.51 -10.73 7.57
C LYS A 40 -2.11 -11.65 6.43
N GLU A 41 -2.91 -11.66 5.36
CA GLU A 41 -2.68 -12.50 4.20
C GLU A 41 -1.48 -11.99 3.38
N PRO A 42 -0.49 -12.84 3.04
CA PRO A 42 0.75 -12.40 2.39
C PRO A 42 0.56 -11.60 1.09
N ALA A 43 -0.37 -12.03 0.24
CA ALA A 43 -0.65 -11.35 -1.03
C ALA A 43 -1.27 -9.96 -0.82
N ALA A 44 -2.22 -9.84 0.10
CA ALA A 44 -2.86 -8.57 0.43
C ALA A 44 -1.89 -7.63 1.19
N TYR A 45 -1.06 -8.19 2.07
CA TYR A 45 0.01 -7.48 2.76
C TYR A 45 0.99 -6.86 1.75
N LYS A 46 1.50 -7.67 0.81
CA LYS A 46 2.38 -7.18 -0.27
C LYS A 46 1.72 -6.08 -1.09
N ALA A 47 0.47 -6.28 -1.52
CA ALA A 47 -0.23 -5.27 -2.31
C ALA A 47 -0.30 -3.91 -1.58
N LYS A 48 -0.56 -3.93 -0.27
CA LYS A 48 -0.55 -2.72 0.55
C LYS A 48 0.83 -2.11 0.72
N VAL A 49 1.86 -2.92 0.89
CA VAL A 49 3.26 -2.43 0.91
C VAL A 49 3.64 -1.80 -0.43
N ASP A 50 3.27 -2.40 -1.56
CA ASP A 50 3.53 -1.85 -2.89
C ASP A 50 2.82 -0.49 -3.09
N GLU A 51 1.57 -0.34 -2.62
CA GLU A 51 0.85 0.93 -2.62
C GLU A 51 1.60 2.01 -1.81
N ILE A 52 2.16 1.67 -0.65
CA ILE A 52 2.95 2.58 0.19
C ILE A 52 4.24 2.99 -0.54
N LEU A 53 4.96 2.01 -1.11
CA LEU A 53 6.21 2.28 -1.84
C LEU A 53 5.96 3.19 -3.06
N ALA A 54 4.83 3.02 -3.75
CA ALA A 54 4.46 3.89 -4.86
C ALA A 54 4.22 5.35 -4.43
N LYS A 55 3.61 5.58 -3.25
CA LYS A 55 3.47 6.94 -2.69
C LYS A 55 4.82 7.56 -2.34
N VAL A 56 5.72 6.77 -1.77
CA VAL A 56 7.08 7.19 -1.45
C VAL A 56 7.87 7.55 -2.71
N ASP A 57 7.76 6.73 -3.76
CA ASP A 57 8.42 6.99 -5.05
C ASP A 57 7.98 8.32 -5.69
N GLN A 58 6.71 8.69 -5.52
CA GLN A 58 6.21 9.99 -5.98
C GLN A 58 6.87 11.15 -5.21
N VAL A 59 7.04 11.03 -3.89
CA VAL A 59 7.71 12.06 -3.07
C VAL A 59 9.19 12.15 -3.41
N ILE A 60 9.87 11.00 -3.52
CA ILE A 60 11.26 10.95 -3.99
C ILE A 60 11.38 11.64 -5.35
N GLY A 61 10.48 11.35 -6.30
CA GLY A 61 10.49 11.97 -7.63
C GLY A 61 10.34 13.49 -7.61
N LYS A 62 9.54 14.05 -6.68
CA LYS A 62 9.36 15.50 -6.51
C LYS A 62 10.58 16.19 -5.92
N LEU A 63 11.22 15.55 -4.94
CA LEU A 63 12.34 16.13 -4.19
C LEU A 63 13.70 15.85 -4.83
N LYS A 64 13.78 14.84 -5.71
CA LYS A 64 15.01 14.45 -6.39
C LYS A 64 15.50 15.58 -7.29
N GLY A 65 16.72 16.04 -7.02
CA GLY A 65 17.36 17.14 -7.74
C GLY A 65 17.49 18.42 -6.90
N ASP A 66 16.78 18.53 -5.77
CA ASP A 66 17.03 19.59 -4.80
C ASP A 66 18.20 19.23 -3.88
N GLN A 67 19.32 19.95 -4.04
CA GLN A 67 20.52 19.75 -3.22
C GLN A 67 20.28 19.98 -1.72
N LYS A 68 19.31 20.83 -1.36
CA LYS A 68 18.98 21.11 0.05
C LYS A 68 18.28 19.93 0.71
N ASN A 69 17.56 19.12 -0.07
CA ASN A 69 16.77 17.99 0.39
C ASN A 69 17.47 16.64 0.16
N PHE A 70 18.71 16.64 -0.34
CA PHE A 70 19.45 15.43 -0.70
C PHE A 70 19.49 14.39 0.42
N ALA A 71 19.76 14.81 1.67
CA ALA A 71 19.83 13.88 2.80
C ALA A 71 18.48 13.19 3.06
N VAL A 72 17.38 13.95 3.00
CA VAL A 72 16.02 13.39 3.22
C VAL A 72 15.64 12.43 2.10
N VAL A 73 15.98 12.76 0.85
CA VAL A 73 15.75 11.89 -0.30
C VAL A 73 16.58 10.61 -0.22
N ALA A 74 17.85 10.71 0.20
CA ALA A 74 18.73 9.55 0.36
C ALA A 74 18.22 8.59 1.43
N ASP A 75 17.78 9.12 2.59
CA ASP A 75 17.19 8.32 3.67
C ASP A 75 15.92 7.58 3.20
N LEU A 76 15.02 8.30 2.50
CA LEU A 76 13.81 7.71 1.93
C LEU A 76 14.11 6.60 0.94
N MET A 77 15.03 6.83 -0.01
CA MET A 77 15.42 5.84 -1.01
C MET A 77 15.97 4.57 -0.35
N MET A 78 16.84 4.72 0.65
CA MET A 78 17.46 3.59 1.33
C MET A 78 16.43 2.73 2.06
N THR A 79 15.52 3.34 2.84
CA THR A 79 14.48 2.60 3.55
C THR A 79 13.48 1.96 2.58
N ARG A 80 13.07 2.69 1.54
CA ARG A 80 12.18 2.19 0.47
C ARG A 80 12.76 0.93 -0.18
N ASP A 81 14.05 0.94 -0.54
CA ASP A 81 14.70 -0.20 -1.18
C ASP A 81 14.88 -1.39 -0.23
N ASN A 82 15.10 -1.14 1.06
CA ASN A 82 15.14 -2.20 2.07
C ASN A 82 13.77 -2.87 2.23
N VAL A 83 12.69 -2.09 2.33
CA VAL A 83 11.31 -2.61 2.37
C VAL A 83 11.01 -3.45 1.13
N ALA A 84 11.33 -2.94 -0.07
CA ALA A 84 11.10 -3.64 -1.34
C ALA A 84 11.86 -4.98 -1.42
N ARG A 85 13.06 -5.06 -0.81
CA ARG A 85 13.85 -6.29 -0.75
C ARG A 85 13.27 -7.31 0.23
N GLU A 86 12.89 -6.87 1.43
CA GLU A 86 12.40 -7.78 2.47
C GLU A 86 10.98 -8.27 2.19
N ILE A 87 10.09 -7.45 1.61
CA ILE A 87 8.72 -7.88 1.28
C ILE A 87 8.70 -9.04 0.27
N TYR A 88 9.70 -9.09 -0.63
CA TYR A 88 9.87 -10.22 -1.55
C TYR A 88 10.11 -11.54 -0.81
N LYS A 89 10.83 -11.51 0.32
CA LYS A 89 11.10 -12.70 1.14
C LYS A 89 9.87 -13.16 1.91
N VAL A 90 9.01 -12.22 2.33
CA VAL A 90 7.72 -12.54 2.97
C VAL A 90 6.81 -13.30 1.98
N GLN A 91 6.79 -12.90 0.71
CA GLN A 91 5.97 -13.56 -0.32
C GLN A 91 6.50 -14.94 -0.72
N ASN A 92 7.81 -15.08 -0.90
CA ASN A 92 8.43 -16.27 -1.48
C ASN A 92 8.96 -17.25 -0.43
N LYS A 93 8.41 -17.20 0.79
CA LYS A 93 8.84 -18.05 1.87
C LYS A 93 8.55 -19.53 1.55
N PRO A 94 9.52 -20.44 1.76
CA PRO A 94 9.29 -21.88 1.65
C PRO A 94 8.22 -22.34 2.63
N GLU A 95 7.32 -23.21 2.16
CA GLU A 95 6.28 -23.82 2.98
C GLU A 95 6.91 -24.52 4.21
N GLY A 96 6.39 -24.24 5.41
CA GLY A 96 6.92 -24.80 6.66
C GLY A 96 8.08 -24.04 7.34
N SER A 97 8.62 -22.97 6.74
CA SER A 97 9.64 -22.15 7.43
C SER A 97 9.04 -21.43 8.66
N LYS A 98 9.81 -21.20 9.72
CA LYS A 98 9.37 -20.45 10.91
C LYS A 98 9.51 -18.92 10.75
N TRP A 99 10.23 -18.47 9.73
CA TRP A 99 10.78 -17.11 9.66
C TRP A 99 9.80 -16.08 9.08
N GLY A 100 8.58 -16.49 8.73
CA GLY A 100 7.61 -15.59 8.08
C GLY A 100 7.06 -14.50 8.99
N ALA A 101 6.96 -14.76 10.29
CA ALA A 101 6.51 -13.76 11.27
C ALA A 101 7.61 -12.71 11.52
N GLU A 102 8.85 -13.17 11.74
CA GLU A 102 10.02 -12.30 11.97
C GLU A 102 10.33 -11.42 10.74
N MET A 103 10.24 -11.97 9.52
CA MET A 103 10.41 -11.19 8.30
C MET A 103 9.32 -10.13 8.14
N ARG A 104 8.07 -10.47 8.50
CA ARG A 104 6.98 -9.51 8.46
C ARG A 104 7.17 -8.40 9.49
N GLU A 105 7.56 -8.73 10.71
CA GLU A 105 7.87 -7.76 11.75
C GLU A 105 8.98 -6.80 11.31
N SER A 106 10.04 -7.33 10.68
CA SER A 106 11.10 -6.52 10.10
C SER A 106 10.58 -5.56 9.02
N VAL A 107 9.67 -6.01 8.15
CA VAL A 107 9.04 -5.12 7.15
C VAL A 107 8.16 -4.07 7.85
N ASP A 108 7.36 -4.45 8.85
CA ASP A 108 6.50 -3.53 9.60
C ASP A 108 7.31 -2.43 10.30
N ASP A 109 8.45 -2.75 10.88
CA ASP A 109 9.32 -1.75 11.52
C ASP A 109 9.96 -0.80 10.52
N MET A 110 10.38 -1.31 9.36
CA MET A 110 10.86 -0.45 8.29
C MET A 110 9.76 0.43 7.70
N LEU A 111 8.51 -0.05 7.63
CA LEU A 111 7.37 0.76 7.20
C LEU A 111 7.08 1.90 8.18
N LYS A 112 7.19 1.67 9.49
CA LYS A 112 7.07 2.75 10.49
C LYS A 112 8.15 3.80 10.32
N LEU A 113 9.40 3.38 10.12
CA LEU A 113 10.50 4.32 9.82
C LEU A 113 10.22 5.10 8.53
N LEU A 114 9.74 4.40 7.50
CA LEU A 114 9.40 4.99 6.20
C LEU A 114 8.27 6.02 6.33
N ALA A 115 7.29 5.78 7.21
CA ALA A 115 6.22 6.74 7.51
C ALA A 115 6.75 8.05 8.09
N VAL A 116 7.63 7.96 9.10
CA VAL A 116 8.26 9.14 9.69
C VAL A 116 9.10 9.92 8.68
N GLN A 117 9.88 9.21 7.86
CA GLN A 117 10.69 9.82 6.80
C GLN A 117 9.83 10.47 5.72
N TYR A 118 8.72 9.82 5.35
CA TYR A 118 7.76 10.33 4.38
C TYR A 118 7.11 11.61 4.90
N GLU A 119 6.63 11.63 6.15
CA GLU A 119 6.04 12.83 6.76
C GLU A 119 7.02 14.00 6.75
N LYS A 120 8.26 13.75 7.19
CA LYS A 120 9.34 14.75 7.13
C LYS A 120 9.53 15.28 5.72
N ALA A 121 9.57 14.40 4.72
CA ALA A 121 9.76 14.79 3.32
C ALA A 121 8.58 15.57 2.73
N THR A 122 7.35 15.24 3.10
CA THR A 122 6.15 15.97 2.66
C THR A 122 5.99 17.35 3.32
N SER A 123 6.78 17.63 4.36
CA SER A 123 6.81 18.93 5.04
C SER A 123 7.84 19.92 4.49
N LEU A 124 8.60 19.52 3.46
CA LEU A 124 9.62 20.33 2.77
C LEU A 124 9.04 21.06 1.55
#